data_AF-A0AAD2K5H3-F1
#
_entry.id   AF-A0AAD2K5H3-F1
#
_cell.length_a   1.000
_cell.length_b   1.000
_cell.length_c   1.000
_cell.angle_alpha   90.00
_cell.angle_beta   90.00
_cell.angle_gamma   90.00
#
_symmetry.space_group_name_H-M   'P 1'
#
loop_
_entity.id
_entity.type
_entity.pdbx_description
1 polymer ?
#
loop_
_entity_poly.entity_id
_entity_poly.type
_entity_poly.pdbx_seq_one_letter_code
_entity_poly.pdbx_strand_id
1 'polypeptide(L)'
;MGAEVGATTSTFPYTPNMRAYLTATGRAPVARAADQALAQGFLSADEGAEYDQLIEINLSELEPHINGPFTPDLATPLSKFGALVKEQGWKDELSAGLIGSCTNSSYQDMTSVADLARQAKSAGLTTKVPFLCTPGSEQIRATMERDQVTSTLEDVGAVVLANACGPCIGQWKRDDRKEEENAILTSFNRNFKSRNDGNRLTMNFLASPTIVTAMAFSGKLSFNPMTDSISLPSGEAFRFSAPKGDDLPSQGFTLGREAFYPQASPEPQPETEIIISPTSQRLELLEPFKTHFEVGNTELLPMKVLMRVRGKCTTDHISAAGPWLKYKGHLTNISENLLITAVNDEGGDVNVAFDHDAGAGVSSTDTIPGVAKRFKARAQPWALIVDDNYGEGSAREHAALQPRFYGCNLIVARSFARIHETNLKKQGVLPLWFKDKADYSRIGSGDVIETVGLPELLKGTPGAQITLKVTTRDGQSFEIETKHTMSADQCKWFAAGSALNYIRSQMN
;
A
#
# COMPACT_ATOMS: atom_id res chain seq x y z
N MET A 1 -3.30 4.58 11.35
CA MET A 1 -2.48 3.78 10.40
C MET A 1 -2.51 2.29 10.75
N GLY A 2 -3.70 1.71 11.00
CA GLY A 2 -3.81 0.29 11.34
C GLY A 2 -3.56 -0.66 10.16
N ALA A 3 -3.70 -0.14 8.93
CA ALA A 3 -3.45 -0.91 7.71
C ALA A 3 -1.99 -1.37 7.60
N GLU A 4 -1.05 -0.60 8.15
CA GLU A 4 0.39 -0.83 8.10
C GLU A 4 0.85 -1.98 9.00
N VAL A 5 0.07 -2.32 10.03
CA VAL A 5 0.30 -3.52 10.88
C VAL A 5 -0.50 -4.74 10.40
N GLY A 6 -1.15 -4.65 9.24
CA GLY A 6 -1.93 -5.73 8.66
C GLY A 6 -3.31 -5.95 9.31
N ALA A 7 -3.79 -5.02 10.13
CA ALA A 7 -5.12 -5.11 10.73
C ALA A 7 -6.22 -5.11 9.65
N THR A 8 -7.29 -5.88 9.87
CA THR A 8 -8.46 -5.87 8.98
C THR A 8 -9.09 -4.48 8.93
N THR A 9 -9.21 -3.83 10.08
CA THR A 9 -9.65 -2.44 10.26
C THR A 9 -9.22 -1.96 11.65
N SER A 10 -9.44 -0.68 11.97
CA SER A 10 -9.32 -0.12 13.31
C SER A 10 -10.53 0.76 13.57
N THR A 11 -11.07 0.72 14.77
CA THR A 11 -12.27 1.47 15.15
C THR A 11 -12.04 2.20 16.47
N PHE A 12 -12.80 3.26 16.68
CA PHE A 12 -12.94 3.96 17.95
C PHE A 12 -14.42 3.95 18.34
N PRO A 13 -14.75 3.87 19.64
CA PRO A 13 -16.13 4.02 20.08
C PRO A 13 -16.65 5.41 19.73
N TYR A 14 -17.96 5.56 19.60
CA TYR A 14 -18.56 6.86 19.30
C TYR A 14 -18.35 7.85 20.46
N THR A 15 -17.89 9.06 20.15
CA THR A 15 -17.54 10.09 21.15
C THR A 15 -18.14 11.46 20.82
N PRO A 16 -18.17 12.41 21.77
CA PRO A 16 -18.59 13.79 21.52
C PRO A 16 -17.83 14.48 20.38
N ASN A 17 -16.55 14.16 20.18
CA ASN A 17 -15.75 14.72 19.07
C ASN A 17 -16.28 14.24 17.71
N MET A 18 -16.70 12.98 17.60
CA MET A 18 -17.35 12.47 16.40
C MET A 18 -18.71 13.15 16.16
N ARG A 19 -19.48 13.42 17.23
CA ARG A 19 -20.74 14.20 17.15
C ARG A 19 -20.49 15.62 16.61
N ALA A 20 -19.47 16.30 17.13
CA ALA A 20 -19.08 17.64 16.69
C ALA A 20 -18.68 17.63 15.20
N TYR A 21 -17.85 16.68 14.79
CA TYR A 21 -17.44 16.53 13.38
C TYR A 21 -18.62 16.24 12.44
N LEU A 22 -19.52 15.32 12.81
CA LEU A 22 -20.73 15.04 12.04
C LEU A 22 -21.58 16.31 11.87
N THR A 23 -21.74 17.09 12.93
CA THR A 23 -22.50 18.35 12.90
C THR A 23 -21.82 19.38 12.00
N ALA A 24 -20.51 19.59 12.17
CA ALA A 24 -19.72 20.56 11.38
C ALA A 24 -19.70 20.23 9.87
N THR A 25 -19.90 18.96 9.51
CA THR A 25 -19.97 18.49 8.12
C THR A 25 -21.40 18.33 7.61
N GLY A 26 -22.39 19.00 8.23
CA GLY A 26 -23.77 19.03 7.76
C GLY A 26 -24.58 17.77 8.03
N ARG A 27 -24.10 16.86 8.89
CA ARG A 27 -24.70 15.54 9.16
C ARG A 27 -25.31 15.46 10.57
N ALA A 28 -25.86 16.57 11.07
CA ALA A 28 -26.52 16.62 12.38
C ALA A 28 -27.64 15.55 12.58
N PRO A 29 -28.47 15.18 11.57
CA PRO A 29 -29.41 14.08 11.73
C PRO A 29 -28.73 12.72 12.03
N VAL A 30 -27.58 12.45 11.41
CA VAL A 30 -26.79 11.23 11.67
C VAL A 30 -26.24 11.25 13.09
N ALA A 31 -25.76 12.40 13.56
CA ALA A 31 -25.27 12.56 14.93
C ALA A 31 -26.37 12.24 15.96
N ARG A 32 -27.59 12.76 15.77
CA ARG A 32 -28.74 12.45 16.65
C ARG A 32 -29.12 10.97 16.63
N ALA A 33 -29.08 10.33 15.46
CA ALA A 33 -29.33 8.88 15.37
C ALA A 33 -28.24 8.07 16.07
N ALA A 34 -26.97 8.48 15.93
CA ALA A 34 -25.85 7.86 16.65
C ALA A 34 -25.98 8.03 18.17
N ASP A 35 -26.45 9.19 18.65
CA ASP A 35 -26.72 9.40 20.08
C ASP A 35 -27.77 8.43 20.62
N GLN A 36 -28.84 8.21 19.85
CA GLN A 36 -29.88 7.24 20.21
C GLN A 36 -29.37 5.80 20.17
N ALA A 37 -28.50 5.45 19.23
CA ALA A 37 -27.89 4.13 19.13
C ALA A 37 -26.87 3.88 20.26
N LEU A 38 -26.08 4.89 20.62
CA LEU A 38 -25.17 4.83 21.78
C LEU A 38 -25.95 4.66 23.09
N ALA A 39 -27.06 5.38 23.27
CA ALA A 39 -27.93 5.22 24.44
C ALA A 39 -28.54 3.80 24.55
N GLN A 40 -28.58 3.05 23.44
CA GLN A 40 -28.99 1.65 23.40
C GLN A 40 -27.82 0.66 23.49
N GLY A 41 -26.57 1.14 23.64
CA GLY A 41 -25.37 0.30 23.78
C GLY A 41 -24.68 -0.12 22.48
N PHE A 42 -25.14 0.30 21.30
CA PHE A 42 -24.64 -0.25 20.03
C PHE A 42 -23.31 0.33 19.52
N LEU A 43 -22.84 1.45 20.08
CA LEU A 43 -21.69 2.21 19.55
C LEU A 43 -20.50 2.31 20.54
N SER A 44 -20.46 1.40 21.51
CA SER A 44 -19.38 1.20 22.47
C SER A 44 -19.12 -0.29 22.65
N ALA A 45 -17.97 -0.65 23.22
CA ALA A 45 -17.76 -2.01 23.67
C ALA A 45 -18.68 -2.32 24.86
N ASP A 46 -19.14 -3.56 24.96
CA ASP A 46 -19.87 -4.04 26.14
C ASP A 46 -18.97 -4.04 27.37
N GLU A 47 -19.57 -3.89 28.55
CA GLU A 47 -18.84 -4.03 29.81
C GLU A 47 -18.26 -5.44 29.94
N GLY A 48 -16.96 -5.54 30.24
CA GLY A 48 -16.27 -6.82 30.35
C GLY A 48 -15.97 -7.50 29.00
N ALA A 49 -16.09 -6.78 27.87
CA ALA A 49 -15.68 -7.31 26.57
C ALA A 49 -14.23 -7.81 26.60
N GLU A 50 -14.02 -9.05 26.15
CA GLU A 50 -12.71 -9.67 26.08
C GLU A 50 -12.02 -9.33 24.75
N TYR A 51 -10.73 -9.04 24.81
CA TYR A 51 -9.88 -8.82 23.65
C TYR A 51 -8.84 -9.94 23.59
N ASP A 52 -8.67 -10.58 22.42
CA ASP A 52 -7.66 -11.64 22.22
C ASP A 52 -6.24 -11.17 22.58
N GLN A 53 -5.97 -9.87 22.40
CA GLN A 53 -4.75 -9.21 22.81
C GLN A 53 -5.05 -7.78 23.28
N LEU A 54 -4.49 -7.40 24.43
CA LEU A 54 -4.57 -6.05 24.98
C LEU A 54 -3.20 -5.36 24.90
N ILE A 55 -3.17 -4.14 24.37
CA ILE A 55 -1.99 -3.26 24.35
C ILE A 55 -2.39 -1.94 25.01
N GLU A 56 -1.62 -1.50 26.00
CA GLU A 56 -1.84 -0.26 26.73
C GLU A 56 -0.79 0.79 26.32
N ILE A 57 -1.25 2.02 26.04
CA ILE A 57 -0.39 3.16 25.69
C ILE A 57 -0.79 4.35 26.56
N ASN A 58 0.16 4.86 27.34
CA ASN A 58 -0.03 6.08 28.12
C ASN A 58 0.24 7.32 27.25
N LEU A 59 -0.81 8.05 26.89
CA LEU A 59 -0.70 9.25 26.05
C LEU A 59 0.05 10.41 26.71
N SER A 60 0.13 10.46 28.04
CA SER A 60 0.84 11.51 28.77
C SER A 60 2.36 11.33 28.78
N GLU A 61 2.83 10.11 28.57
CA GLU A 61 4.27 9.77 28.49
C GLU A 61 4.76 9.63 27.05
N LEU A 62 3.83 9.57 26.07
CA LEU A 62 4.15 9.44 24.67
C LEU A 62 4.85 10.72 24.14
N GLU A 63 6.05 10.56 23.60
CA GLU A 63 6.75 11.61 22.86
C GLU A 63 6.58 11.46 21.33
N PRO A 64 6.88 12.50 20.52
CA PRO A 64 6.86 12.37 19.06
C PRO A 64 7.81 11.27 18.56
N HIS A 65 7.44 10.62 17.46
CA HIS A 65 8.20 9.52 16.86
C HIS A 65 8.46 9.76 15.38
N ILE A 66 9.53 9.14 14.88
CA ILE A 66 9.88 9.06 13.47
C ILE A 66 10.06 7.59 13.10
N ASN A 67 9.37 7.13 12.04
CA ASN A 67 9.43 5.74 11.59
C ASN A 67 10.14 5.60 10.23
N GLY A 68 11.04 4.64 10.06
CA GLY A 68 11.69 4.36 8.78
C GLY A 68 13.17 3.97 8.87
N PRO A 69 13.88 3.84 7.72
CA PRO A 69 13.55 4.49 6.44
C PRO A 69 12.79 3.66 5.40
N PHE A 70 12.62 2.35 5.59
CA PHE A 70 12.08 1.44 4.56
C PHE A 70 10.87 0.61 5.00
N THR A 71 10.39 0.84 6.22
CA THR A 71 9.25 0.13 6.81
C THR A 71 8.54 1.04 7.82
N PRO A 72 7.20 1.00 7.90
CA PRO A 72 6.44 1.90 8.75
C PRO A 72 6.48 1.50 10.23
N ASP A 73 7.00 0.33 10.58
CA ASP A 73 7.06 -0.23 11.94
C ASP A 73 8.41 -0.04 12.65
N LEU A 74 9.44 0.47 11.94
CA LEU A 74 10.72 0.82 12.54
C LEU A 74 10.62 2.18 13.23
N ALA A 75 10.02 2.20 14.42
CA ALA A 75 9.76 3.39 15.21
C ALA A 75 10.97 3.83 16.05
N THR A 76 11.32 5.12 15.96
CA THR A 76 12.35 5.75 16.80
C THR A 76 11.77 6.98 17.50
N PRO A 77 11.85 7.09 18.84
CA PRO A 77 11.48 8.31 19.54
C PRO A 77 12.30 9.50 19.05
N LEU A 78 11.68 10.67 18.90
CA LEU A 78 12.33 11.87 18.37
C LEU A 78 13.58 12.24 19.18
N SER A 79 13.54 12.09 20.50
CA SER A 79 14.68 12.31 21.40
C SER A 79 15.93 11.49 21.07
N LYS A 80 15.78 10.34 20.39
CA LYS A 80 16.88 9.42 20.03
C LYS A 80 17.24 9.47 18.55
N PHE A 81 16.42 10.08 17.70
CA PHE A 81 16.57 9.99 16.25
C PHE A 81 17.87 10.61 15.73
N GLY A 82 18.28 11.78 16.26
CA GLY A 82 19.54 12.40 15.86
C GLY A 82 20.79 11.59 16.23
N ALA A 83 20.74 10.78 17.29
CA ALA A 83 21.81 9.84 17.61
C ALA A 83 21.82 8.66 16.64
N LEU A 84 20.64 8.12 16.30
CA LEU A 84 20.49 7.05 15.32
C LEU A 84 21.04 7.45 13.94
N VAL A 85 20.74 8.67 13.47
CA VAL A 85 21.27 9.19 12.19
C VAL A 85 22.80 9.12 12.15
N LYS A 86 23.46 9.48 13.25
CA LYS A 86 24.93 9.43 13.38
C LYS A 86 25.45 8.00 13.45
N GLU A 87 24.81 7.14 14.24
CA GLU A 87 25.19 5.74 14.40
C GLU A 87 25.12 4.97 13.08
N GLN A 88 24.07 5.20 12.29
CA GLN A 88 23.89 4.56 10.99
C GLN A 88 24.76 5.16 9.88
N GLY A 89 25.46 6.27 10.15
CA GLY A 89 26.30 6.95 9.17
C GLY A 89 25.51 7.61 8.02
N TRP A 90 24.23 7.90 8.23
CA TRP A 90 23.39 8.55 7.21
C TRP A 90 23.79 10.01 7.02
N LYS A 91 23.61 10.53 5.80
CA LYS A 91 23.70 11.98 5.56
C LYS A 91 22.64 12.69 6.40
N ASP A 92 23.07 13.67 7.20
CA ASP A 92 22.17 14.45 8.06
C ASP A 92 21.31 15.47 7.29
N GLU A 93 21.48 15.59 5.97
CA GLU A 93 20.70 16.50 5.13
C GLU A 93 19.29 15.96 4.87
N LEU A 94 18.29 16.75 5.24
CA LEU A 94 16.93 16.56 4.76
C LEU A 94 16.83 17.13 3.34
N SER A 95 16.27 16.38 2.40
CA SER A 95 16.17 16.80 1.00
C SER A 95 14.78 17.29 0.58
N ALA A 96 13.73 16.93 1.32
CA ALA A 96 12.38 17.48 1.17
C ALA A 96 11.50 17.13 2.39
N GLY A 97 10.58 18.03 2.74
CA GLY A 97 9.50 17.79 3.70
C GLY A 97 8.14 17.74 2.99
N LEU A 98 7.32 16.73 3.26
CA LEU A 98 6.01 16.59 2.61
C LEU A 98 4.92 16.34 3.65
N ILE A 99 3.95 17.24 3.74
CA ILE A 99 2.81 17.12 4.67
C ILE A 99 1.48 16.95 3.95
N GLY A 100 0.48 16.44 4.67
CA GLY A 100 -0.86 16.27 4.17
C GLY A 100 -1.13 14.86 3.63
N SER A 101 -1.67 14.77 2.41
CA SER A 101 -2.26 13.53 1.86
C SER A 101 -3.41 13.03 2.74
N CYS A 102 -3.90 11.81 2.56
CA CYS A 102 -5.09 11.34 3.27
C CYS A 102 -4.90 11.15 4.79
N THR A 103 -3.66 10.96 5.28
CA THR A 103 -3.43 10.58 6.68
C THR A 103 -3.41 11.77 7.63
N ASN A 104 -2.80 12.89 7.22
CA ASN A 104 -2.54 14.05 8.09
C ASN A 104 -2.84 15.38 7.38
N SER A 105 -4.04 15.52 6.83
CA SER A 105 -4.50 16.74 6.13
C SER A 105 -5.84 17.27 6.63
N SER A 106 -6.18 16.99 7.88
CA SER A 106 -7.34 17.59 8.52
C SER A 106 -7.16 19.09 8.70
N TYR A 107 -8.24 19.81 9.01
CA TYR A 107 -8.17 21.22 9.36
C TYR A 107 -7.27 21.46 10.60
N GLN A 108 -7.34 20.56 11.58
CA GLN A 108 -6.49 20.59 12.78
C GLN A 108 -5.00 20.43 12.44
N ASP A 109 -4.67 19.47 11.56
CA ASP A 109 -3.29 19.31 11.08
C ASP A 109 -2.79 20.59 10.41
N MET A 110 -3.61 21.14 9.52
CA MET A 110 -3.24 22.27 8.66
C MET A 110 -3.12 23.59 9.46
N THR A 111 -3.95 23.80 10.47
CA THR A 111 -3.85 24.97 11.36
C THR A 111 -2.66 24.84 12.32
N SER A 112 -2.35 23.63 12.79
CA SER A 112 -1.17 23.36 13.62
C SER A 112 0.15 23.64 12.89
N VAL A 113 0.25 23.25 11.62
CA VAL A 113 1.45 23.56 10.80
C VAL A 113 1.53 25.04 10.45
N ALA A 114 0.38 25.71 10.23
CA ALA A 114 0.35 27.14 10.00
C ALA A 114 0.82 27.93 11.22
N ASP A 115 0.53 27.46 12.44
CA ASP A 115 1.08 28.07 13.65
C ASP A 115 2.61 28.02 13.67
N LEU A 116 3.22 26.87 13.38
CA LEU A 116 4.69 26.77 13.25
C LEU A 116 5.24 27.68 12.15
N ALA A 117 4.57 27.75 11.00
CA ALA A 117 4.95 28.64 9.92
C ALA A 117 4.91 30.11 10.36
N ARG A 118 3.90 30.55 11.11
CA ARG A 118 3.85 31.91 11.68
C ARG A 118 5.00 32.16 12.65
N GLN A 119 5.28 31.21 13.55
CA GLN A 119 6.41 31.32 14.49
C GLN A 119 7.73 31.52 13.74
N ALA A 120 7.99 30.70 12.71
CA ALA A 120 9.20 30.79 11.89
C ALA A 120 9.25 32.10 11.08
N LYS A 121 8.13 32.50 10.47
CA LYS A 121 8.02 33.76 9.72
C LYS A 121 8.31 34.97 10.59
N SER A 122 7.79 35.01 11.81
CA SER A 122 8.07 36.08 12.79
C SER A 122 9.55 36.16 13.17
N ALA A 123 10.28 35.05 13.08
CA ALA A 123 11.73 35.00 13.26
C ALA A 123 12.53 35.24 11.96
N GLY A 124 11.86 35.57 10.85
CA GLY A 124 12.50 35.80 9.54
C GLY A 124 12.99 34.54 8.85
N LEU A 125 12.46 33.37 9.20
CA LEU A 125 12.85 32.08 8.63
C LEU A 125 11.93 31.66 7.48
N THR A 126 12.53 30.99 6.49
CA THR A 126 11.86 30.21 5.44
C THR A 126 12.40 28.78 5.47
N THR A 127 11.69 27.84 4.84
CA THR A 127 12.15 26.44 4.81
C THR A 127 13.49 26.32 4.08
N LYS A 128 14.36 25.45 4.60
CA LYS A 128 15.69 25.19 4.01
C LYS A 128 15.65 24.18 2.87
N VAL A 129 14.56 23.42 2.80
CA VAL A 129 14.34 22.34 1.85
C VAL A 129 13.00 22.56 1.14
N PRO A 130 12.77 21.96 -0.04
CA PRO A 130 11.45 21.90 -0.64
C PRO A 130 10.41 21.39 0.36
N PHE A 131 9.39 22.20 0.60
CA PHE A 131 8.32 21.90 1.55
C PHE A 131 6.98 21.84 0.84
N LEU A 132 6.40 20.65 0.73
CA LEU A 132 5.20 20.40 -0.06
C LEU A 132 4.01 20.11 0.86
N CYS A 133 2.87 20.72 0.59
CA CYS A 133 1.64 20.53 1.37
C CYS A 133 0.49 20.05 0.47
N THR A 134 -0.14 18.93 0.82
CA THR A 134 -1.25 18.36 0.06
C THR A 134 -2.55 18.37 0.88
N PRO A 135 -3.53 19.24 0.57
CA PRO A 135 -4.86 19.18 1.18
C PRO A 135 -5.57 17.85 0.87
N GLY A 136 -6.31 17.30 1.83
CA GLY A 136 -6.97 16.00 1.67
C GLY A 136 -8.22 16.03 0.79
N SER A 137 -8.82 17.21 0.63
CA SER A 137 -10.06 17.40 -0.15
C SER A 137 -10.18 18.83 -0.66
N GLU A 138 -11.10 19.05 -1.60
CA GLU A 138 -11.47 20.39 -2.06
C GLU A 138 -12.05 21.24 -0.92
N GLN A 139 -12.88 20.63 -0.06
CA GLN A 139 -13.44 21.30 1.11
C GLN A 139 -12.35 21.79 2.07
N ILE A 140 -11.34 20.96 2.36
CA ILE A 140 -10.20 21.36 3.19
C ILE A 140 -9.40 22.47 2.51
N ARG A 141 -9.04 22.32 1.23
CA ARG A 141 -8.30 23.34 0.47
C ARG A 141 -9.03 24.69 0.50
N ALA A 142 -10.33 24.72 0.22
CA ALA A 142 -11.13 25.94 0.22
C ALA A 142 -11.28 26.56 1.62
N THR A 143 -11.39 25.73 2.66
CA THR A 143 -11.45 26.21 4.05
C THR A 143 -10.11 26.79 4.49
N MET A 144 -9.00 26.13 4.15
CA MET A 144 -7.63 26.61 4.39
C MET A 144 -7.37 27.97 3.72
N GLU A 145 -7.82 28.16 2.49
CA GLU A 145 -7.66 29.43 1.78
C GLU A 145 -8.47 30.55 2.43
N ARG A 146 -9.74 30.30 2.76
CA ARG A 146 -10.58 31.26 3.47
C ARG A 146 -9.95 31.69 4.80
N ASP A 147 -9.37 30.74 5.52
CA ASP A 147 -8.79 30.95 6.85
C ASP A 147 -7.29 31.32 6.80
N GLN A 148 -6.77 31.68 5.62
CA GLN A 148 -5.39 32.15 5.39
C GLN A 148 -4.28 31.15 5.80
N VAL A 149 -4.63 29.87 5.93
CA VAL A 149 -3.67 28.78 6.18
C VAL A 149 -2.77 28.60 4.95
N THR A 150 -3.35 28.60 3.75
CA THR A 150 -2.61 28.46 2.48
C THR A 150 -1.53 29.54 2.35
N SER A 151 -1.91 30.81 2.47
CA SER A 151 -0.96 31.93 2.35
C SER A 151 0.10 31.91 3.46
N THR A 152 -0.27 31.52 4.69
CA THR A 152 0.69 31.37 5.80
C THR A 152 1.79 30.35 5.47
N LEU A 153 1.44 29.25 4.80
CA LEU A 153 2.41 28.23 4.38
C LEU A 153 3.25 28.70 3.19
N GLU A 154 2.63 29.35 2.20
CA GLU A 154 3.35 29.90 1.04
C GLU A 154 4.35 30.99 1.44
N ASP A 155 4.01 31.81 2.44
CA ASP A 155 4.86 32.87 2.97
C ASP A 155 6.20 32.36 3.54
N VAL A 156 6.28 31.08 3.92
CA VAL A 156 7.52 30.44 4.42
C VAL A 156 8.19 29.54 3.38
N GLY A 157 7.72 29.56 2.13
CA GLY A 157 8.28 28.81 1.02
C GLY A 157 7.65 27.44 0.77
N ALA A 158 6.50 27.13 1.39
CA ALA A 158 5.77 25.92 1.09
C ALA A 158 5.10 25.99 -0.29
N VAL A 159 4.96 24.84 -0.95
CA VAL A 159 4.16 24.70 -2.18
C VAL A 159 2.91 23.89 -1.85
N VAL A 160 1.74 24.50 -1.99
CA VAL A 160 0.46 23.80 -1.84
C VAL A 160 0.12 23.08 -3.15
N LEU A 161 0.11 21.75 -3.09
CA LEU A 161 -0.18 20.87 -4.21
C LEU A 161 -1.69 20.71 -4.42
N ALA A 162 -2.05 20.10 -5.56
CA ALA A 162 -3.41 19.66 -5.80
C ALA A 162 -3.90 18.70 -4.70
N ASN A 163 -5.21 18.74 -4.41
CA ASN A 163 -5.92 17.84 -3.49
C ASN A 163 -6.05 16.42 -4.07
N ALA A 164 -4.92 15.73 -4.17
CA ALA A 164 -4.77 14.38 -4.70
C ALA A 164 -3.69 13.60 -3.92
N CYS A 165 -3.57 12.29 -4.11
CA CYS A 165 -2.55 11.51 -3.41
C CYS A 165 -1.11 11.98 -3.69
N GLY A 166 -0.82 12.39 -4.93
CA GLY A 166 0.46 12.98 -5.34
C GLY A 166 1.68 12.14 -4.92
N PRO A 167 2.68 12.75 -4.26
CA PRO A 167 3.90 12.07 -3.80
C PRO A 167 3.70 10.84 -2.90
N CYS A 168 2.55 10.70 -2.22
CA CYS A 168 2.26 9.53 -1.37
C CYS A 168 2.20 8.21 -2.17
N ILE A 169 1.86 8.28 -3.46
CA ILE A 169 1.76 7.11 -4.34
C ILE A 169 2.80 7.09 -5.48
N GLY A 170 3.83 7.93 -5.38
CA GLY A 170 4.85 8.05 -6.42
C GLY A 170 4.44 8.93 -7.60
N GLN A 171 3.35 9.70 -7.48
CA GLN A 171 2.95 10.70 -8.47
C GLN A 171 3.63 12.03 -8.15
N TRP A 172 4.96 12.00 -8.25
CA TRP A 172 5.82 13.15 -8.02
C TRP A 172 6.93 13.16 -9.07
N LYS A 173 6.99 14.23 -9.86
CA LYS A 173 8.10 14.47 -10.77
C LYS A 173 9.26 15.07 -9.99
N ARG A 174 10.11 14.21 -9.45
CA ARG A 174 11.31 14.57 -8.69
C ARG A 174 12.55 14.29 -9.53
N ASP A 175 13.13 15.34 -10.11
CA ASP A 175 14.27 15.22 -11.04
C ASP A 175 15.62 15.59 -10.41
N ASP A 176 15.62 16.21 -9.23
CA ASP A 176 16.80 16.76 -8.53
C ASP A 176 17.62 15.70 -7.76
N ARG A 177 17.02 14.56 -7.40
CA ARG A 177 17.63 13.51 -6.54
C ARG A 177 17.47 12.09 -7.08
N LYS A 178 17.72 11.88 -8.39
CA LYS A 178 17.65 10.55 -9.01
C LYS A 178 18.93 9.76 -8.78
N GLU A 179 18.78 8.46 -8.50
CA GLU A 179 19.91 7.53 -8.32
C GLU A 179 20.94 7.96 -7.27
N GLU A 180 20.52 8.83 -6.35
CA GLU A 180 21.32 9.37 -5.24
C GLU A 180 20.68 8.96 -3.91
N GLU A 181 21.51 8.58 -2.93
CA GLU A 181 21.08 8.49 -1.54
C GLU A 181 20.70 9.88 -1.00
N ASN A 182 19.45 10.00 -0.57
CA ASN A 182 18.87 11.20 0.01
C ASN A 182 17.81 10.81 1.04
N ALA A 183 17.44 11.74 1.93
CA ALA A 183 16.39 11.53 2.91
C ALA A 183 15.22 12.49 2.72
N ILE A 184 13.99 11.99 2.79
CA ILE A 184 12.76 12.77 2.85
C ILE A 184 12.03 12.47 4.15
N LEU A 185 11.26 13.45 4.63
CA LEU A 185 10.41 13.30 5.80
C LEU A 185 8.97 13.61 5.40
N THR A 186 8.05 12.69 5.67
CA THR A 186 6.66 12.79 5.21
C THR A 186 5.66 12.53 6.32
N SER A 187 4.51 13.23 6.28
CA SER A 187 3.36 12.92 7.14
C SER A 187 2.38 11.95 6.47
N PHE A 188 2.93 11.00 5.72
CA PHE A 188 2.17 9.94 5.08
C PHE A 188 2.17 8.70 5.97
N ASN A 189 1.71 7.57 5.42
CA ASN A 189 1.62 6.31 6.15
C ASN A 189 2.59 5.22 5.67
N ARG A 190 3.28 5.41 4.54
CA ARG A 190 4.11 4.37 3.91
C ARG A 190 5.42 4.92 3.37
N ASN A 191 6.51 4.21 3.68
CA ASN A 191 7.89 4.56 3.33
C ASN A 191 8.66 3.39 2.70
N PHE A 192 7.99 2.47 2.00
CA PHE A 192 8.68 1.40 1.28
C PHE A 192 9.63 1.97 0.21
N LYS A 193 10.69 1.21 -0.12
CA LYS A 193 11.66 1.58 -1.16
C LYS A 193 10.97 2.01 -2.45
N SER A 194 11.49 3.08 -3.06
CA SER A 194 11.02 3.66 -4.34
C SER A 194 9.57 4.16 -4.36
N ARG A 195 8.87 4.19 -3.22
CA ARG A 195 7.43 4.48 -3.18
C ARG A 195 7.09 5.91 -3.61
N ASN A 196 7.85 6.90 -3.14
CA ASN A 196 7.47 8.31 -3.22
C ASN A 196 7.97 9.02 -4.48
N ASP A 197 9.14 8.65 -4.98
CA ASP A 197 9.82 9.30 -6.11
C ASP A 197 10.40 8.30 -7.13
N GLY A 198 10.23 6.99 -6.92
CA GLY A 198 10.81 5.95 -7.77
C GLY A 198 12.30 5.69 -7.57
N ASN A 199 12.99 6.42 -6.69
CA ASN A 199 14.40 6.22 -6.40
C ASN A 199 14.58 5.16 -5.28
N ARG A 200 15.33 4.09 -5.57
CA ARG A 200 15.60 2.99 -4.62
C ARG A 200 16.49 3.37 -3.45
N LEU A 201 17.21 4.49 -3.56
CA LEU A 201 18.15 5.00 -2.56
C LEU A 201 17.55 6.10 -1.66
N THR A 202 16.32 6.55 -1.96
CA THR A 202 15.63 7.52 -1.09
C THR A 202 15.21 6.85 0.22
N MET A 203 15.71 7.37 1.33
CA MET A 203 15.24 7.05 2.67
C MET A 203 14.02 7.91 2.99
N ASN A 204 12.86 7.29 3.22
CA ASN A 204 11.65 8.02 3.63
C ASN A 204 11.36 7.77 5.12
N PHE A 205 11.27 8.85 5.88
CA PHE A 205 10.88 8.82 7.27
C PHE A 205 9.45 9.35 7.44
N LEU A 206 8.67 8.68 8.28
CA LEU A 206 7.28 9.04 8.58
C LEU A 206 7.22 9.75 9.93
N ALA A 207 6.55 10.89 10.00
CA ALA A 207 6.35 11.65 11.25
C ALA A 207 5.04 12.45 11.20
N SER A 208 4.65 13.08 12.32
CA SER A 208 3.50 14.00 12.29
C SER A 208 3.78 15.20 11.36
N PRO A 209 2.73 15.85 10.81
CA PRO A 209 2.92 17.01 9.95
C PRO A 209 3.66 18.15 10.67
N THR A 210 3.47 18.31 11.98
CA THR A 210 4.16 19.33 12.78
C THR A 210 5.66 19.07 12.91
N ILE A 211 6.09 17.82 13.09
CA ILE A 211 7.51 17.46 13.10
C ILE A 211 8.13 17.66 11.72
N VAL A 212 7.44 17.25 10.65
CA VAL A 212 7.90 17.46 9.27
C VAL A 212 8.10 18.95 8.98
N THR A 213 7.12 19.79 9.34
CA THR A 213 7.20 21.25 9.17
C THR A 213 8.41 21.82 9.92
N ALA A 214 8.56 21.53 11.21
CA ALA A 214 9.64 22.10 12.01
C ALA A 214 11.03 21.68 11.50
N MET A 215 11.19 20.41 11.11
CA MET A 215 12.44 19.90 10.56
C MET A 215 12.76 20.49 9.17
N ALA A 216 11.75 20.84 8.35
CA ALA A 216 11.97 21.50 7.06
C ALA A 216 12.62 22.90 7.19
N PHE A 217 12.45 23.58 8.32
CA PHE A 217 13.15 24.84 8.63
C PHE A 217 14.61 24.63 9.07
N SER A 218 14.93 23.46 9.64
CA SER A 218 16.32 23.12 9.99
C SER A 218 17.11 22.58 8.80
N GLY A 219 16.44 21.86 7.90
CA GLY A 219 17.08 21.10 6.82
C GLY A 219 17.89 19.89 7.29
N LYS A 220 17.74 19.45 8.55
CA LYS A 220 18.53 18.36 9.14
C LYS A 220 17.65 17.24 9.69
N LEU A 221 18.10 15.99 9.53
CA LEU A 221 17.46 14.83 10.14
C LEU A 221 17.69 14.75 11.66
N SER A 222 18.84 15.22 12.13
CA SER A 222 19.22 15.16 13.53
C SER A 222 18.60 16.25 14.41
N PHE A 223 17.90 17.22 13.82
CA PHE A 223 17.28 18.32 14.54
C PHE A 223 16.07 17.86 15.36
N ASN A 224 16.07 18.17 16.66
CA ASN A 224 14.92 17.96 17.53
C ASN A 224 14.22 19.29 17.84
N PRO A 225 13.05 19.58 17.22
CA PRO A 225 12.33 20.82 17.45
C PRO A 225 11.85 21.01 18.90
N MET A 226 11.82 19.95 19.70
CA MET A 226 11.44 20.06 21.11
C MET A 226 12.55 20.64 21.98
N THR A 227 13.82 20.50 21.62
CA THR A 227 14.96 20.89 22.47
C THR A 227 15.89 21.90 21.81
N ASP A 228 16.05 21.80 20.50
CA ASP A 228 17.11 22.47 19.77
C ASP A 228 16.66 23.85 19.29
N SER A 229 17.65 24.67 18.93
CA SER A 229 17.43 26.00 18.36
C SER A 229 18.01 26.12 16.96
N ILE A 230 17.39 26.95 16.13
CA ILE A 230 17.90 27.38 14.82
C ILE A 230 18.59 28.73 15.00
N SER A 231 19.83 28.85 14.53
CA SER A 231 20.55 30.13 14.51
C SER A 231 19.95 31.06 13.45
N LEU A 232 19.59 32.27 13.87
CA LEU A 232 19.11 33.33 12.97
C LEU A 232 20.29 34.09 12.34
N PRO A 233 20.09 34.78 11.21
CA PRO A 233 21.11 35.66 10.63
C PRO A 233 21.58 36.77 11.59
N SER A 234 20.74 37.17 12.55
CA SER A 234 21.09 38.11 13.63
C SER A 234 22.07 37.54 14.66
N GLY A 235 22.30 36.23 14.67
CA GLY A 235 23.06 35.52 15.70
C GLY A 235 22.21 35.06 16.90
N GLU A 236 20.94 35.46 16.96
CA GLU A 236 20.00 34.99 17.99
C GLU A 236 19.55 33.54 17.74
N ALA A 237 19.10 32.88 18.79
CA ALA A 237 18.59 31.50 18.74
C ALA A 237 17.06 31.49 18.69
N PHE A 238 16.49 30.85 17.67
CA PHE A 238 15.06 30.60 17.56
C PHE A 238 14.73 29.17 17.96
N ARG A 239 13.71 28.99 18.81
CA ARG A 239 13.19 27.67 19.16
C ARG A 239 11.68 27.67 18.97
N PHE A 240 11.17 26.60 18.35
CA PHE A 240 9.73 26.42 18.22
C PHE A 240 9.07 26.22 19.57
N SER A 241 7.90 26.83 19.73
CA SER A 241 6.96 26.46 20.80
C SER A 241 6.01 25.37 20.30
N ALA A 242 5.42 24.61 21.23
CA ALA A 242 4.45 23.58 20.87
C ALA A 242 3.32 24.18 20.02
N PRO A 243 2.98 23.60 18.86
CA PRO A 243 2.02 24.17 17.93
C PRO A 243 0.61 24.14 18.51
N LYS A 244 -0.19 25.14 18.10
CA LYS A 244 -1.64 25.18 18.37
C LYS A 244 -2.40 25.06 17.06
N GLY A 245 -3.44 24.23 17.06
CA GLY A 245 -4.37 24.08 15.94
C GLY A 245 -5.80 24.07 16.44
N ASP A 246 -6.72 24.28 15.50
CA ASP A 246 -8.15 24.26 15.75
C ASP A 246 -8.73 22.93 15.27
N ASP A 247 -9.44 22.21 16.14
CA ASP A 247 -10.03 20.90 15.79
C ASP A 247 -10.99 21.00 14.60
N LEU A 248 -11.79 22.07 14.57
CA LEU A 248 -12.81 22.34 13.56
C LEU A 248 -12.84 23.85 13.22
N PRO A 249 -13.17 24.23 11.98
CA PRO A 249 -13.32 25.63 11.61
C PRO A 249 -14.54 26.25 12.32
N SER A 250 -14.32 27.33 13.08
CA SER A 250 -15.39 28.01 13.84
C SER A 250 -16.52 28.56 12.97
N GLN A 251 -16.21 28.94 11.72
CA GLN A 251 -17.18 29.40 10.71
C GLN A 251 -17.73 28.24 9.84
N GLY A 252 -17.47 26.99 10.20
CA GLY A 252 -17.81 25.82 9.40
C GLY A 252 -16.89 25.62 8.18
N PHE A 253 -17.13 24.55 7.44
CA PHE A 253 -16.35 24.22 6.24
C PHE A 253 -16.84 24.97 5.00
N THR A 254 -15.90 25.37 4.15
CA THR A 254 -16.19 25.94 2.82
C THR A 254 -16.25 24.82 1.79
N LEU A 255 -17.31 24.76 0.97
CA LEU A 255 -17.48 23.70 -0.05
C LEU A 255 -16.41 23.73 -1.14
N GLY A 256 -15.93 24.92 -1.51
CA GLY A 256 -14.99 25.09 -2.61
C GLY A 256 -15.69 25.03 -3.97
N ARG A 257 -15.09 24.31 -4.93
CA ARG A 257 -15.60 24.19 -6.30
C ARG A 257 -16.84 23.29 -6.37
N GLU A 258 -18.02 23.91 -6.41
CA GLU A 258 -19.32 23.20 -6.47
C GLU A 258 -19.44 22.23 -7.66
N ALA A 259 -18.82 22.54 -8.80
CA ALA A 259 -18.83 21.68 -9.99
C ALA A 259 -18.20 20.28 -9.79
N PHE A 260 -17.47 20.06 -8.70
CA PHE A 260 -16.90 18.74 -8.36
C PHE A 260 -17.86 17.82 -7.62
N TYR A 261 -18.99 18.35 -7.14
CA TYR A 261 -19.98 17.57 -6.40
C TYR A 261 -20.99 16.95 -7.37
N PRO A 262 -21.38 15.68 -7.15
CA PRO A 262 -22.47 15.09 -7.90
C PRO A 262 -23.78 15.82 -7.58
N GLN A 263 -24.76 15.70 -8.47
CA GLN A 263 -26.12 16.11 -8.15
C GLN A 263 -26.62 15.36 -6.92
N ALA A 264 -27.43 16.03 -6.10
CA ALA A 264 -28.11 15.36 -4.99
C ALA A 264 -29.06 14.30 -5.55
N SER A 265 -28.86 13.05 -5.15
CA SER A 265 -29.66 11.89 -5.60
C SER A 265 -29.65 11.68 -7.12
N PRO A 266 -28.53 11.24 -7.71
CA PRO A 266 -28.47 10.97 -9.15
C PRO A 266 -29.34 9.77 -9.52
N GLU A 267 -30.07 9.87 -10.63
CA GLU A 267 -30.89 8.78 -11.17
C GLU A 267 -30.09 7.91 -12.17
N PRO A 268 -30.28 6.57 -12.20
CA PRO A 268 -29.62 5.70 -13.19
C PRO A 268 -30.03 6.03 -14.63
N GLN A 269 -29.06 6.00 -15.55
CA GLN A 269 -29.27 6.21 -16.99
C GLN A 269 -28.83 4.95 -17.77
N PRO A 270 -29.65 3.88 -17.78
CA PRO A 270 -29.29 2.56 -18.33
C PRO A 270 -28.99 2.58 -19.84
N GLU A 271 -29.49 3.57 -20.57
CA GLU A 271 -29.24 3.80 -21.99
C GLU A 271 -27.86 4.42 -22.30
N THR A 272 -27.11 4.81 -21.26
CA THR A 272 -25.78 5.39 -21.42
C THR A 272 -24.83 4.34 -22.00
N GLU A 273 -24.40 4.54 -23.24
CA GLU A 273 -23.44 3.67 -23.89
C GLU A 273 -22.03 3.89 -23.31
N ILE A 274 -21.38 2.80 -22.87
CA ILE A 274 -19.98 2.82 -22.41
C ILE A 274 -19.08 2.31 -23.54
N ILE A 275 -18.45 3.24 -24.25
CA ILE A 275 -17.57 2.94 -25.38
C ILE A 275 -16.11 2.88 -24.92
N ILE A 276 -15.45 1.73 -25.13
CA ILE A 276 -14.00 1.57 -24.95
C ILE A 276 -13.37 1.37 -26.32
N SER A 277 -12.49 2.30 -26.72
CA SER A 277 -11.76 2.20 -28.00
C SER A 277 -10.89 0.93 -28.03
N PRO A 278 -10.98 0.09 -29.09
CA PRO A 278 -10.14 -1.10 -29.24
C PRO A 278 -8.63 -0.80 -29.34
N THR A 279 -8.25 0.44 -29.68
CA THR A 279 -6.85 0.89 -29.78
C THR A 279 -6.38 1.67 -28.56
N SER A 280 -7.23 1.81 -27.54
CA SER A 280 -6.92 2.52 -26.31
C SER A 280 -5.70 1.91 -25.63
N GLN A 281 -4.72 2.74 -25.28
CA GLN A 281 -3.58 2.32 -24.47
C GLN A 281 -3.85 2.50 -22.96
N ARG A 282 -5.08 2.87 -22.57
CA ARG A 282 -5.46 3.22 -21.19
C ARG A 282 -6.52 2.29 -20.61
N LEU A 283 -7.45 1.84 -21.45
CA LEU A 283 -8.61 1.02 -21.10
C LEU A 283 -8.67 -0.18 -22.03
N GLU A 284 -8.91 -1.36 -21.49
CA GLU A 284 -9.02 -2.63 -22.21
C GLU A 284 -10.20 -3.40 -21.62
N LEU A 285 -11.01 -4.04 -22.48
CA LEU A 285 -12.04 -4.96 -22.00
C LEU A 285 -11.37 -6.19 -21.40
N LEU A 286 -11.79 -6.58 -20.19
CA LEU A 286 -11.30 -7.80 -19.57
C LEU A 286 -11.85 -9.02 -20.29
N GLU A 287 -10.96 -9.86 -20.82
CA GLU A 287 -11.32 -11.19 -21.31
C GLU A 287 -11.52 -12.14 -20.11
N PRO A 288 -12.60 -12.95 -20.10
CA PRO A 288 -12.81 -13.96 -19.06
C PRO A 288 -11.64 -14.93 -18.97
N PHE A 289 -11.07 -15.12 -17.78
CA PHE A 289 -10.07 -16.16 -17.57
C PHE A 289 -10.67 -17.55 -17.80
N LYS A 290 -9.92 -18.46 -18.40
CA LYS A 290 -10.35 -19.86 -18.55
C LYS A 290 -10.28 -20.59 -17.21
N THR A 291 -10.97 -21.72 -17.08
CA THR A 291 -10.69 -22.65 -15.98
C THR A 291 -9.29 -23.26 -16.15
N HIS A 292 -8.68 -23.69 -15.05
CA HIS A 292 -7.40 -24.40 -15.06
C HIS A 292 -7.53 -25.87 -15.41
N PHE A 293 -8.77 -26.39 -15.38
CA PHE A 293 -9.04 -27.82 -15.43
C PHE A 293 -9.34 -28.30 -16.84
N GLU A 294 -8.74 -29.42 -17.19
CA GLU A 294 -9.11 -30.19 -18.37
C GLU A 294 -10.35 -31.04 -18.08
N VAL A 295 -11.08 -31.43 -19.13
CA VAL A 295 -12.29 -32.24 -18.98
C VAL A 295 -11.92 -33.57 -18.30
N GLY A 296 -12.52 -33.83 -17.14
CA GLY A 296 -12.30 -35.07 -16.38
C GLY A 296 -11.09 -35.06 -15.44
N ASN A 297 -10.30 -33.97 -15.38
CA ASN A 297 -9.20 -33.82 -14.43
C ASN A 297 -9.34 -32.52 -13.64
N THR A 298 -9.39 -32.63 -12.31
CA THR A 298 -9.50 -31.48 -11.38
C THR A 298 -8.26 -31.27 -10.53
N GLU A 299 -7.15 -31.94 -10.86
CA GLU A 299 -5.81 -31.53 -10.44
C GLU A 299 -5.29 -30.42 -11.36
N LEU A 300 -4.35 -29.61 -10.85
CA LEU A 300 -3.62 -28.68 -11.70
C LEU A 300 -2.63 -29.45 -12.59
N LEU A 301 -2.50 -29.01 -13.84
CA LEU A 301 -1.42 -29.48 -14.72
C LEU A 301 -0.05 -29.23 -14.07
N PRO A 302 0.98 -30.06 -14.37
CA PRO A 302 2.33 -29.86 -13.83
C PRO A 302 2.85 -28.45 -14.12
N MET A 303 3.19 -27.72 -13.06
CA MET A 303 3.59 -26.32 -13.12
C MET A 303 5.09 -26.17 -13.01
N LYS A 304 5.68 -25.29 -13.82
CA LYS A 304 7.08 -24.86 -13.62
C LYS A 304 7.15 -23.80 -12.53
N VAL A 305 8.13 -23.87 -11.63
CA VAL A 305 8.39 -22.80 -10.67
C VAL A 305 9.07 -21.65 -11.39
N LEU A 306 8.39 -20.50 -11.48
CA LEU A 306 8.94 -19.30 -12.13
C LEU A 306 10.17 -18.78 -11.38
N MET A 307 10.04 -18.64 -10.07
CA MET A 307 11.12 -18.26 -9.16
C MET A 307 10.70 -18.47 -7.71
N ARG A 308 11.70 -18.38 -6.82
CA ARG A 308 11.52 -18.18 -5.38
C ARG A 308 11.82 -16.73 -5.03
N VAL A 309 10.86 -16.01 -4.45
CA VAL A 309 11.02 -14.60 -4.07
C VAL A 309 11.71 -14.49 -2.72
N ARG A 310 12.85 -13.80 -2.67
CA ARG A 310 13.63 -13.58 -1.44
C ARG A 310 13.04 -12.44 -0.59
N GLY A 311 12.66 -12.75 0.64
CA GLY A 311 12.29 -11.75 1.65
C GLY A 311 10.98 -11.01 1.36
N LYS A 312 10.87 -9.79 1.89
CA LYS A 312 9.65 -8.98 1.84
C LYS A 312 9.22 -8.68 0.39
N CYS A 313 8.00 -9.08 0.04
CA CYS A 313 7.41 -8.83 -1.27
C CYS A 313 6.01 -8.24 -1.15
N THR A 314 5.94 -6.91 -1.08
CA THR A 314 4.68 -6.13 -1.01
C THR A 314 3.97 -6.08 -2.36
N THR A 315 2.73 -5.60 -2.39
CA THR A 315 2.02 -5.34 -3.66
C THR A 315 2.69 -4.32 -4.58
N ASP A 316 3.54 -3.43 -4.07
CA ASP A 316 4.38 -2.55 -4.91
C ASP A 316 5.58 -3.31 -5.51
N HIS A 317 5.99 -4.45 -4.91
CA HIS A 317 6.94 -5.38 -5.52
C HIS A 317 6.31 -6.16 -6.68
N ILE A 318 5.06 -6.60 -6.49
CA ILE A 318 4.31 -7.42 -7.45
C ILE A 318 3.81 -6.59 -8.64
N SER A 319 3.28 -5.40 -8.39
CA SER A 319 2.65 -4.55 -9.42
C SER A 319 2.92 -3.10 -9.06
N ALA A 320 4.02 -2.51 -9.53
CA ALA A 320 4.44 -1.16 -9.15
C ALA A 320 3.39 -0.06 -9.46
N ALA A 321 3.41 1.04 -8.69
CA ALA A 321 2.56 2.24 -8.91
C ALA A 321 3.27 3.28 -9.79
N GLY A 322 3.25 4.57 -9.41
CA GLY A 322 3.93 5.66 -10.13
C GLY A 322 3.56 5.70 -11.62
N PRO A 323 4.52 5.55 -12.55
CA PRO A 323 4.27 5.66 -13.99
C PRO A 323 3.30 4.60 -14.53
N TRP A 324 3.12 3.48 -13.81
CA TRP A 324 2.23 2.39 -14.21
C TRP A 324 0.75 2.69 -13.96
N LEU A 325 0.43 3.71 -13.16
CA LEU A 325 -0.95 4.09 -12.88
C LEU A 325 -1.73 4.46 -14.14
N LYS A 326 -1.04 4.94 -15.19
CA LYS A 326 -1.67 5.21 -16.48
C LYS A 326 -2.29 3.94 -17.10
N TYR A 327 -1.79 2.75 -16.81
CA TYR A 327 -2.28 1.48 -17.37
C TYR A 327 -3.28 0.75 -16.46
N LYS A 328 -3.79 1.37 -15.39
CA LYS A 328 -4.68 0.69 -14.42
C LYS A 328 -5.96 0.07 -15.01
N GLY A 329 -6.47 0.61 -16.12
CA GLY A 329 -7.60 0.04 -16.83
C GLY A 329 -7.23 -0.86 -18.01
N HIS A 330 -5.94 -1.17 -18.20
CA HIS A 330 -5.44 -1.97 -19.33
C HIS A 330 -4.55 -3.10 -18.80
N LEU A 331 -5.12 -4.29 -18.66
CA LEU A 331 -4.48 -5.44 -18.01
C LEU A 331 -3.21 -5.89 -18.75
N THR A 332 -3.24 -5.93 -20.08
CA THR A 332 -2.07 -6.30 -20.89
C THR A 332 -0.90 -5.34 -20.63
N ASN A 333 -1.12 -4.03 -20.73
CA ASN A 333 -0.06 -3.04 -20.53
C ASN A 333 0.44 -2.96 -19.08
N ILE A 334 -0.43 -3.10 -18.07
CA ILE A 334 0.03 -3.06 -16.69
C ILE A 334 0.76 -4.35 -16.29
N SER A 335 0.48 -5.49 -16.94
CA SER A 335 1.16 -6.77 -16.65
C SER A 335 2.65 -6.73 -16.98
N GLU A 336 3.09 -5.81 -17.84
CA GLU A 336 4.51 -5.55 -18.11
C GLU A 336 5.34 -5.18 -16.86
N ASN A 337 4.69 -4.88 -15.74
CA ASN A 337 5.36 -4.61 -14.46
C ASN A 337 5.25 -5.74 -13.42
N LEU A 338 4.83 -6.95 -13.84
CA LEU A 338 4.74 -8.09 -12.94
C LEU A 338 6.09 -8.35 -12.24
N LEU A 339 6.11 -8.20 -10.92
CA LEU A 339 7.22 -8.54 -10.03
C LEU A 339 8.54 -7.80 -10.32
N ILE A 340 8.53 -6.71 -11.08
CA ILE A 340 9.76 -6.03 -11.56
C ILE A 340 10.63 -5.40 -10.45
N THR A 341 10.17 -5.37 -9.22
CA THR A 341 10.95 -4.90 -8.07
C THR A 341 11.15 -5.99 -7.03
N ALA A 342 10.66 -7.21 -7.27
CA ALA A 342 10.94 -8.37 -6.45
C ALA A 342 12.37 -8.89 -6.67
N VAL A 343 12.95 -9.47 -5.61
CA VAL A 343 14.27 -10.11 -5.63
C VAL A 343 14.09 -11.60 -5.88
N ASN A 344 14.72 -12.11 -6.93
CA ASN A 344 14.82 -13.55 -7.14
C ASN A 344 15.88 -14.13 -6.21
N ASP A 345 15.53 -15.18 -5.49
CA ASP A 345 16.47 -15.86 -4.61
C ASP A 345 17.57 -16.59 -5.38
N GLU A 346 17.28 -17.07 -6.60
CA GLU A 346 18.33 -17.50 -7.53
C GLU A 346 19.03 -16.26 -8.10
N GLY A 347 20.35 -16.17 -7.94
CA GLY A 347 21.16 -15.01 -8.32
C GLY A 347 21.13 -13.86 -7.31
N GLY A 348 19.98 -13.58 -6.68
CA GLY A 348 19.84 -12.48 -5.71
C GLY A 348 19.55 -11.12 -6.35
N ASP A 349 19.22 -11.11 -7.63
CA ASP A 349 19.00 -9.90 -8.42
C ASP A 349 17.52 -9.47 -8.46
N VAL A 350 17.30 -8.17 -8.62
CA VAL A 350 15.97 -7.59 -8.81
C VAL A 350 15.57 -7.69 -10.28
N ASN A 351 14.34 -8.12 -10.55
CA ASN A 351 13.80 -8.24 -11.91
C ASN A 351 14.59 -9.18 -12.83
N VAL A 352 15.14 -10.26 -12.29
CA VAL A 352 15.84 -11.28 -13.08
C VAL A 352 15.21 -12.63 -12.80
N ALA A 353 14.84 -13.36 -13.85
CA ALA A 353 14.33 -14.73 -13.76
C ALA A 353 14.96 -15.61 -14.84
N PHE A 354 14.89 -16.92 -14.61
CA PHE A 354 15.52 -17.92 -15.45
C PHE A 354 14.48 -18.84 -16.09
N ASP A 355 14.62 -19.03 -17.39
CA ASP A 355 13.89 -20.01 -18.18
C ASP A 355 14.81 -21.19 -18.45
N HIS A 356 14.81 -22.18 -17.54
CA HIS A 356 15.69 -23.34 -17.63
C HIS A 356 15.33 -24.32 -18.76
N ASP A 357 14.17 -24.14 -19.40
CA ASP A 357 13.73 -24.92 -20.56
C ASP A 357 13.80 -24.09 -21.87
N ALA A 358 14.52 -22.96 -21.86
CA ALA A 358 14.66 -22.12 -23.03
C ALA A 358 15.24 -22.91 -24.23
N GLY A 359 14.58 -22.80 -25.38
CA GLY A 359 15.01 -23.46 -26.60
C GLY A 359 16.36 -22.92 -27.12
N ALA A 360 16.98 -23.67 -28.03
CA ALA A 360 18.24 -23.26 -28.65
C ALA A 360 18.11 -21.86 -29.30
N GLY A 361 19.05 -20.96 -28.97
CA GLY A 361 19.05 -19.58 -29.47
C GLY A 361 18.21 -18.59 -28.67
N VAL A 362 17.52 -19.02 -27.60
CA VAL A 362 16.81 -18.15 -26.66
C VAL A 362 17.64 -17.98 -25.38
N SER A 363 17.75 -16.75 -24.88
CA SER A 363 18.41 -16.50 -23.59
C SER A 363 17.67 -17.22 -22.46
N SER A 364 18.40 -17.96 -21.63
CA SER A 364 17.87 -18.58 -20.42
C SER A 364 17.59 -17.58 -19.30
N THR A 365 17.99 -16.31 -19.47
CA THR A 365 17.78 -15.24 -18.48
C THR A 365 17.03 -14.07 -19.11
N ASP A 366 16.08 -13.49 -18.39
CA ASP A 366 15.36 -12.27 -18.79
C ASP A 366 14.77 -11.59 -17.53
N THR A 367 14.07 -10.48 -17.75
CA THR A 367 13.15 -9.90 -16.78
C THR A 367 12.07 -10.88 -16.36
N ILE A 368 11.56 -10.73 -15.13
CA ILE A 368 10.47 -11.57 -14.61
C ILE A 368 9.23 -11.57 -15.53
N PRO A 369 8.69 -10.43 -16.00
CA PRO A 369 7.58 -10.43 -16.96
C PRO A 369 7.99 -11.03 -18.32
N GLY A 370 9.26 -10.91 -18.73
CA GLY A 370 9.79 -11.53 -19.95
C GLY A 370 9.72 -13.06 -19.90
N VAL A 371 10.16 -13.67 -18.80
CA VAL A 371 10.03 -15.13 -18.58
C VAL A 371 8.56 -15.55 -18.50
N ALA A 372 7.73 -14.81 -17.75
CA ALA A 372 6.31 -15.13 -17.60
C ALA A 372 5.56 -15.08 -18.95
N LYS A 373 5.93 -14.14 -19.84
CA LYS A 373 5.42 -14.10 -21.23
C LYS A 373 5.83 -15.33 -22.03
N ARG A 374 7.08 -15.78 -21.92
CA ARG A 374 7.53 -17.00 -22.61
C ARG A 374 6.74 -18.21 -22.15
N PHE A 375 6.50 -18.34 -20.85
CA PHE A 375 5.67 -19.40 -20.30
C PHE A 375 4.25 -19.35 -20.85
N LYS A 376 3.61 -18.17 -20.84
CA LYS A 376 2.29 -17.96 -21.44
C LYS A 376 2.26 -18.34 -22.93
N ALA A 377 3.26 -17.92 -23.70
CA ALA A 377 3.32 -18.14 -25.15
C ALA A 377 3.39 -19.63 -25.53
N ARG A 378 4.01 -20.47 -24.68
CA ARG A 378 4.06 -21.93 -24.84
C ARG A 378 3.03 -22.68 -24.00
N ALA A 379 2.02 -21.99 -23.47
CA ALA A 379 0.98 -22.54 -22.61
C ALA A 379 1.52 -23.33 -21.39
N GLN A 380 2.68 -22.93 -20.86
CA GLN A 380 3.27 -23.52 -19.66
C GLN A 380 2.64 -22.90 -18.40
N PRO A 381 1.85 -23.66 -17.61
CA PRO A 381 1.39 -23.19 -16.31
C PRO A 381 2.57 -23.09 -15.35
N TRP A 382 2.50 -22.15 -14.42
CA TRP A 382 3.58 -21.94 -13.46
C TRP A 382 3.10 -21.63 -12.05
N ALA A 383 4.03 -21.84 -11.11
CA ALA A 383 3.87 -21.58 -9.70
C ALA A 383 4.92 -20.56 -9.20
N LEU A 384 4.58 -19.86 -8.11
CA LEU A 384 5.50 -18.95 -7.43
C LEU A 384 5.72 -19.39 -5.99
N ILE A 385 6.98 -19.34 -5.53
CA ILE A 385 7.33 -19.61 -4.14
C ILE A 385 7.70 -18.28 -3.47
N VAL A 386 7.08 -17.97 -2.33
CA VAL A 386 7.21 -16.66 -1.69
C VAL A 386 7.39 -16.77 -0.18
N ASP A 387 8.05 -15.77 0.37
CA ASP A 387 8.41 -15.70 1.79
C ASP A 387 7.19 -15.27 2.66
N ASP A 388 7.46 -14.76 3.86
CA ASP A 388 6.43 -14.28 4.80
C ASP A 388 5.72 -12.99 4.34
N ASN A 389 4.45 -12.87 4.72
CA ASN A 389 3.55 -11.74 4.50
C ASN A 389 3.45 -11.28 3.03
N TYR A 390 3.40 -12.23 2.11
CA TYR A 390 3.35 -11.95 0.67
C TYR A 390 2.14 -11.10 0.29
N GLY A 391 2.38 -10.03 -0.47
CA GLY A 391 1.33 -9.10 -0.91
C GLY A 391 0.93 -8.07 0.14
N GLU A 392 1.79 -7.76 1.11
CA GLU A 392 1.56 -6.66 2.07
C GLU A 392 1.27 -5.32 1.35
N GLY A 393 0.50 -4.46 2.01
CA GLY A 393 0.37 -3.05 1.62
C GLY A 393 -0.92 -2.69 0.88
N SER A 394 -0.80 -2.29 -0.39
CA SER A 394 -1.91 -1.71 -1.17
C SER A 394 -2.92 -2.79 -1.59
N ALA A 395 -4.22 -2.48 -1.51
CA ALA A 395 -5.30 -3.40 -1.88
C ALA A 395 -5.45 -3.65 -3.40
N ARG A 396 -4.42 -3.40 -4.22
CA ARG A 396 -4.52 -3.47 -5.68
C ARG A 396 -4.73 -4.91 -6.14
N GLU A 397 -5.85 -5.17 -6.81
CA GLU A 397 -6.14 -6.49 -7.39
C GLU A 397 -5.25 -6.84 -8.59
N HIS A 398 -4.62 -5.84 -9.23
CA HIS A 398 -3.62 -6.06 -10.29
C HIS A 398 -2.51 -7.02 -9.86
N ALA A 399 -2.12 -7.01 -8.58
CA ALA A 399 -1.14 -7.96 -8.05
C ALA A 399 -1.58 -9.42 -8.14
N ALA A 400 -2.89 -9.70 -8.29
CA ALA A 400 -3.42 -11.05 -8.56
C ALA A 400 -3.78 -11.25 -10.05
N LEU A 401 -4.28 -10.20 -10.71
CA LEU A 401 -4.63 -10.26 -12.14
C LEU A 401 -3.39 -10.49 -13.03
N GLN A 402 -2.25 -9.86 -12.74
CA GLN A 402 -1.06 -9.96 -13.57
C GLN A 402 -0.42 -11.36 -13.56
N PRO A 403 -0.19 -12.02 -12.38
CA PRO A 403 0.20 -13.42 -12.37
C PRO A 403 -0.80 -14.29 -13.15
N ARG A 404 -2.10 -14.11 -12.90
CA ARG A 404 -3.15 -14.88 -13.58
C ARG A 404 -3.11 -14.69 -15.10
N PHE A 405 -2.92 -13.46 -15.56
CA PHE A 405 -2.83 -13.09 -16.97
C PHE A 405 -1.65 -13.78 -17.67
N TYR A 406 -0.52 -13.97 -16.98
CA TYR A 406 0.63 -14.69 -17.52
C TYR A 406 0.63 -16.20 -17.23
N GLY A 407 -0.47 -16.77 -16.74
CA GLY A 407 -0.60 -18.23 -16.58
C GLY A 407 -0.14 -18.78 -15.23
N CYS A 408 -0.10 -17.95 -14.19
CA CYS A 408 0.08 -18.43 -12.81
C CYS A 408 -1.15 -19.21 -12.36
N ASN A 409 -0.93 -20.41 -11.85
CA ASN A 409 -1.99 -21.26 -11.31
C ASN A 409 -1.92 -21.36 -9.78
N LEU A 410 -0.70 -21.35 -9.23
CA LEU A 410 -0.43 -21.63 -7.81
C LEU A 410 0.58 -20.63 -7.25
N ILE A 411 0.33 -20.13 -6.04
CA ILE A 411 1.33 -19.41 -5.24
C ILE A 411 1.42 -20.09 -3.87
N VAL A 412 2.64 -20.44 -3.46
CA VAL A 412 2.92 -21.08 -2.17
C VAL A 412 3.75 -20.15 -1.30
N ALA A 413 3.22 -19.79 -0.13
CA ALA A 413 3.82 -18.80 0.76
C ALA A 413 4.10 -19.35 2.15
N ARG A 414 5.08 -18.77 2.86
CA ARG A 414 5.18 -18.95 4.32
C ARG A 414 4.00 -18.27 5.02
N SER A 415 3.56 -17.13 4.51
CA SER A 415 2.30 -16.47 4.89
C SER A 415 1.85 -15.42 3.87
N PHE A 416 0.56 -15.10 3.86
CA PHE A 416 -0.04 -14.07 2.98
C PHE A 416 -0.60 -12.88 3.76
N ALA A 417 -0.61 -11.71 3.12
CA ALA A 417 -1.43 -10.59 3.56
C ALA A 417 -2.91 -10.82 3.17
N ARG A 418 -3.83 -10.54 4.09
CA ARG A 418 -5.28 -10.84 4.00
C ARG A 418 -5.94 -10.46 2.66
N ILE A 419 -5.76 -9.20 2.24
CA ILE A 419 -6.42 -8.68 1.03
C ILE A 419 -5.85 -9.36 -0.21
N HIS A 420 -4.53 -9.56 -0.25
CA HIS A 420 -3.89 -10.16 -1.41
C HIS A 420 -4.29 -11.63 -1.57
N GLU A 421 -4.35 -12.41 -0.49
CA GLU A 421 -4.85 -13.79 -0.53
C GLU A 421 -6.27 -13.86 -1.10
N THR A 422 -7.14 -12.94 -0.70
CA THR A 422 -8.51 -12.86 -1.23
C THR A 422 -8.52 -12.52 -2.71
N ASN A 423 -7.67 -11.59 -3.15
CA ASN A 423 -7.55 -11.22 -4.56
C ASN A 423 -7.07 -12.40 -5.41
N LEU A 424 -6.10 -13.20 -4.94
CA LEU A 424 -5.65 -14.40 -5.63
C LEU A 424 -6.81 -15.38 -5.86
N LYS A 425 -7.57 -15.69 -4.80
CA LYS A 425 -8.76 -16.55 -4.87
C LYS A 425 -9.81 -16.01 -5.83
N LYS A 426 -10.05 -14.69 -5.82
CA LYS A 426 -10.99 -14.02 -6.74
C LYS A 426 -10.59 -14.19 -8.20
N GLN A 427 -9.29 -14.14 -8.51
CA GLN A 427 -8.77 -14.31 -9.87
C GLN A 427 -8.49 -15.77 -10.25
N GLY A 428 -8.86 -16.72 -9.39
CA GLY A 428 -8.67 -18.14 -9.65
C GLY A 428 -7.21 -18.58 -9.57
N VAL A 429 -6.33 -17.87 -8.86
CA VAL A 429 -5.00 -18.39 -8.48
C VAL A 429 -5.14 -19.11 -7.15
N LEU A 430 -4.56 -20.31 -6.99
CA LEU A 430 -4.61 -21.07 -5.74
C LEU A 430 -3.53 -20.56 -4.77
N PRO A 431 -3.88 -19.97 -3.61
CA PRO A 431 -2.92 -19.68 -2.56
C PRO A 431 -2.80 -20.89 -1.61
N LEU A 432 -1.58 -21.38 -1.42
CA LEU A 432 -1.27 -22.40 -0.42
C LEU A 432 -0.22 -21.88 0.57
N TRP A 433 -0.38 -22.28 1.83
CA TRP A 433 0.55 -21.98 2.90
C TRP A 433 1.43 -23.21 3.12
N PHE A 434 2.72 -23.02 3.32
CA PHE A 434 3.57 -24.11 3.81
C PHE A 434 3.07 -24.59 5.18
N LYS A 435 2.95 -25.92 5.37
CA LYS A 435 2.67 -26.47 6.71
C LYS A 435 3.90 -26.33 7.60
N ASP A 436 5.07 -26.68 7.08
CA ASP A 436 6.38 -26.34 7.64
C ASP A 436 7.02 -25.22 6.82
N LYS A 437 7.22 -24.06 7.43
CA LYS A 437 7.82 -22.92 6.74
C LYS A 437 9.22 -23.24 6.21
N ALA A 438 9.98 -24.16 6.81
CA ALA A 438 11.31 -24.55 6.34
C ALA A 438 11.31 -25.11 4.91
N ASP A 439 10.17 -25.62 4.43
CA ASP A 439 10.04 -26.17 3.08
C ASP A 439 10.20 -25.13 1.96
N TYR A 440 10.01 -23.85 2.26
CA TYR A 440 10.27 -22.75 1.34
C TYR A 440 11.66 -22.83 0.68
N SER A 441 12.70 -23.19 1.44
CA SER A 441 14.07 -23.25 0.90
C SER A 441 14.36 -24.51 0.07
N ARG A 442 13.44 -25.47 0.05
CA ARG A 442 13.61 -26.74 -0.69
C ARG A 442 13.16 -26.65 -2.15
N ILE A 443 12.39 -25.63 -2.52
CA ILE A 443 11.86 -25.45 -3.89
C ILE A 443 12.59 -24.31 -4.58
N GLY A 444 13.18 -24.57 -5.75
CA GLY A 444 13.90 -23.61 -6.58
C GLY A 444 13.21 -23.29 -7.90
N SER A 445 13.75 -22.29 -8.61
CA SER A 445 13.38 -21.98 -9.99
C SER A 445 13.59 -23.18 -10.92
N GLY A 446 12.63 -23.41 -11.83
CA GLY A 446 12.65 -24.50 -12.80
C GLY A 446 12.21 -25.87 -12.29
N ASP A 447 12.04 -26.04 -10.97
CA ASP A 447 11.41 -27.24 -10.41
C ASP A 447 9.97 -27.39 -10.94
N VAL A 448 9.45 -28.60 -10.89
CA VAL A 448 8.08 -28.93 -11.31
C VAL A 448 7.23 -29.22 -10.08
N ILE A 449 6.07 -28.59 -9.98
CA ILE A 449 5.08 -28.79 -8.92
C ILE A 449 3.81 -29.43 -9.49
N GLU A 450 3.37 -30.50 -8.86
CA GLU A 450 2.09 -31.15 -9.09
C GLU A 450 1.26 -31.10 -7.80
N THR A 451 -0.04 -30.78 -7.90
CA THR A 451 -0.95 -30.87 -6.76
C THR A 451 -1.43 -32.31 -6.58
N VAL A 452 -1.62 -32.72 -5.33
CA VAL A 452 -2.21 -34.00 -4.95
C VAL A 452 -3.28 -33.74 -3.90
N GLY A 453 -4.53 -34.09 -4.21
CA GLY A 453 -5.69 -33.97 -3.31
C GLY A 453 -6.59 -32.76 -3.57
N LEU A 454 -6.30 -31.95 -4.60
CA LEU A 454 -7.15 -30.80 -4.96
C LEU A 454 -8.60 -31.19 -5.33
N PRO A 455 -8.88 -32.30 -6.05
CA PRO A 455 -10.24 -32.76 -6.34
C PRO A 455 -11.09 -32.94 -5.07
N GLU A 456 -10.50 -33.43 -3.98
CA GLU A 456 -11.22 -33.64 -2.72
C GLU A 456 -11.60 -32.32 -2.05
N LEU A 457 -10.72 -31.32 -2.13
CA LEU A 457 -11.07 -29.96 -1.68
C LEU A 457 -12.23 -29.38 -2.50
N LEU A 458 -12.21 -29.55 -3.82
CA LEU A 458 -13.24 -29.00 -4.71
C LEU A 458 -14.61 -29.67 -4.53
N LYS A 459 -14.62 -30.96 -4.15
CA LYS A 459 -15.84 -31.68 -3.75
C LYS A 459 -16.37 -31.25 -2.37
N GLY A 460 -15.58 -30.49 -1.60
CA GLY A 460 -15.93 -30.09 -0.24
C GLY A 460 -15.75 -31.22 0.79
N THR A 461 -14.86 -32.18 0.52
CA THR A 461 -14.56 -33.27 1.45
C THR A 461 -14.02 -32.68 2.77
N PRO A 462 -14.64 -32.96 3.93
CA PRO A 462 -14.18 -32.43 5.21
C PRO A 462 -12.74 -32.83 5.51
N GLY A 463 -11.90 -31.85 5.86
CA GLY A 463 -10.49 -32.08 6.16
C GLY A 463 -9.62 -32.43 4.94
N ALA A 464 -10.10 -32.18 3.72
CA ALA A 464 -9.29 -32.33 2.51
C ALA A 464 -7.96 -31.58 2.65
N GLN A 465 -6.88 -32.27 2.28
CA GLN A 465 -5.52 -31.72 2.30
C GLN A 465 -4.98 -31.66 0.87
N ILE A 466 -4.12 -30.68 0.63
CA ILE A 466 -3.36 -30.58 -0.62
C ILE A 466 -1.90 -30.80 -0.28
N THR A 467 -1.29 -31.79 -0.93
CA THR A 467 0.15 -32.03 -0.90
C THR A 467 0.72 -31.57 -2.23
N LEU A 468 1.94 -31.04 -2.21
CA LEU A 468 2.70 -30.70 -3.40
C LEU A 468 3.76 -31.75 -3.63
N LYS A 469 3.68 -32.45 -4.77
CA LYS A 469 4.78 -33.25 -5.27
C LYS A 469 5.71 -32.33 -6.05
N VAL A 470 6.93 -32.19 -5.55
CA VAL A 470 7.98 -31.37 -6.17
C VAL A 470 8.96 -32.30 -6.85
N THR A 471 9.26 -32.05 -8.12
CA THR A 471 10.35 -32.69 -8.84
C THR A 471 11.40 -31.64 -9.17
N THR A 472 12.59 -31.79 -8.61
CA THR A 472 13.71 -30.87 -8.80
C THR A 472 14.28 -30.99 -10.20
N ARG A 473 15.06 -29.97 -10.62
CA ARG A 473 15.73 -29.98 -11.93
C ARG A 473 16.66 -31.18 -12.18
N ASP A 474 17.22 -31.79 -11.13
CA ASP A 474 18.05 -33.01 -11.23
C ASP A 474 17.22 -34.32 -11.18
N GLY A 475 15.89 -34.21 -11.11
CA GLY A 475 14.97 -35.34 -11.19
C GLY A 475 14.62 -35.99 -9.86
N GLN A 476 15.07 -35.46 -8.72
CA GLN A 476 14.65 -35.94 -7.41
C GLN A 476 13.21 -35.49 -7.13
N SER A 477 12.42 -36.35 -6.49
CA SER A 477 11.04 -36.01 -6.10
C SER A 477 10.85 -36.11 -4.60
N PHE A 478 10.09 -35.16 -4.04
CA PHE A 478 9.64 -35.20 -2.65
C PHE A 478 8.28 -34.54 -2.51
N GLU A 479 7.63 -34.77 -1.37
CA GLU A 479 6.33 -34.19 -1.05
C GLU A 479 6.45 -33.10 0.02
N ILE A 480 5.60 -32.08 -0.10
CA ILE A 480 5.42 -31.00 0.87
C ILE A 480 3.96 -30.91 1.24
N GLU A 481 3.68 -30.92 2.54
CA GLU A 481 2.33 -30.68 3.06
C GLU A 481 2.01 -29.18 3.05
N THR A 482 0.76 -28.84 2.71
CA THR A 482 0.31 -27.44 2.70
C THR A 482 -0.96 -27.23 3.53
N LYS A 483 -1.29 -25.96 3.75
CA LYS A 483 -2.57 -25.52 4.32
C LYS A 483 -3.25 -24.57 3.35
N HIS A 484 -4.57 -24.46 3.43
CA HIS A 484 -5.35 -23.48 2.70
C HIS A 484 -6.42 -22.86 3.60
N THR A 485 -6.96 -21.73 3.17
CA THR A 485 -8.09 -21.04 3.80
C THR A 485 -9.28 -20.92 2.85
N MET A 486 -9.33 -21.76 1.81
CA MET A 486 -10.42 -21.81 0.82
C MET A 486 -11.75 -22.17 1.49
N SER A 487 -12.76 -21.31 1.35
CA SER A 487 -14.15 -21.65 1.67
C SER A 487 -14.83 -22.38 0.51
N ALA A 488 -16.00 -22.97 0.76
CA ALA A 488 -16.79 -23.65 -0.28
C ALA A 488 -17.09 -22.74 -1.49
N ASP A 489 -17.44 -21.47 -1.27
CA ASP A 489 -17.67 -20.53 -2.38
C ASP A 489 -16.39 -20.16 -3.11
N GLN A 490 -15.27 -20.04 -2.40
CA GLN A 490 -13.97 -19.79 -3.02
C GLN A 490 -13.52 -20.98 -3.89
N CYS A 491 -13.84 -22.22 -3.51
CA CYS A 491 -13.64 -23.39 -4.35
C CYS A 491 -14.46 -23.31 -5.65
N LYS A 492 -15.71 -22.83 -5.60
CA LYS A 492 -16.53 -22.61 -6.81
C LYS A 492 -15.94 -21.52 -7.72
N TRP A 493 -15.42 -20.44 -7.14
CA TRP A 493 -14.72 -19.40 -7.91
C TRP A 493 -13.51 -19.95 -8.64
N PHE A 494 -12.70 -20.74 -7.93
CA PHE A 494 -11.51 -21.37 -8.49
C PHE A 494 -11.86 -22.36 -9.61
N ALA A 495 -12.88 -23.21 -9.40
CA ALA A 495 -13.38 -24.13 -10.43
C ALA A 495 -13.88 -23.43 -11.70
N ALA A 496 -14.56 -22.29 -11.54
CA ALA A 496 -15.01 -21.46 -12.66
C ALA A 496 -13.87 -20.66 -13.34
N GLY A 497 -12.65 -20.70 -12.80
CA GLY A 497 -11.48 -19.96 -13.27
C GLY A 497 -11.38 -18.52 -12.73
N SER A 498 -12.47 -17.97 -12.17
CA SER A 498 -12.50 -16.75 -11.38
C SER A 498 -13.86 -16.57 -10.69
N ALA A 499 -13.93 -15.68 -9.70
CA ALA A 499 -15.19 -15.31 -9.07
C ALA A 499 -16.15 -14.60 -10.04
N LEU A 500 -15.63 -13.81 -10.98
CA LEU A 500 -16.46 -13.12 -11.97
C LEU A 500 -17.11 -14.11 -12.95
N ASN A 501 -16.37 -15.15 -13.35
CA ASN A 501 -16.93 -16.23 -14.16
C ASN A 501 -18.04 -16.98 -13.41
N TYR A 502 -17.84 -17.24 -12.12
CA TYR A 502 -18.86 -17.87 -11.29
C TYR A 502 -20.11 -16.99 -11.19
N ILE A 503 -19.98 -15.68 -10.95
CA ILE A 503 -21.13 -14.77 -10.93
C ILE A 503 -21.88 -14.82 -12.27
N ARG A 504 -21.15 -14.75 -13.39
CA ARG A 504 -21.75 -14.85 -14.73
C ARG A 504 -22.50 -16.16 -14.94
N SER A 505 -22.00 -17.29 -14.42
CA SER A 505 -22.67 -18.59 -14.55
C SER A 505 -23.91 -18.72 -13.66
N GLN A 506 -24.14 -17.82 -12.70
CA GLN A 506 -25.36 -17.77 -11.89
C GLN A 506 -26.43 -16.82 -12.46
N MET A 507 -26.06 -15.97 -13.42
CA MET A 507 -26.99 -15.02 -14.06
C MET A 507 -27.64 -15.57 -15.32
N ASN A 508 -27.02 -16.59 -15.92
CA ASN A 508 -27.56 -17.37 -17.03
C ASN A 508 -28.22 -18.64 -16.49
#